data_AF-A0A8C1BNP6-F1
#
_entry.id   AF-A0A8C1BNP6-F1
#
_cell.length_a   1.000
_cell.length_b   1.000
_cell.length_c   1.000
_cell.angle_alpha   90.00
_cell.angle_beta   90.00
_cell.angle_gamma   90.00
#
_symmetry.space_group_name_H-M   'P 1'
#
loop_
_entity.id
_entity.type
_entity.pdbx_description
1 polymer ?
#
loop_
_entity_poly.entity_id
_entity_poly.type
_entity_poly.pdbx_seq_one_letter_code
_entity_poly.pdbx_strand_id
1 'polypeptide(L)'
;MAVDKKDARSGKATKKESQPLIIAKTPAEQQRLKLERLMRNPDKSAPIPEKPKEWNPRGPPEFVRDVMGSSAGAGSGEFHVYRHLRRREYQRQDFLERISEKWNVGPPVICSGLHGRIWVCRQQRWICSALSSQQTLDEKYIEKVKENQKAAEERTVKRRKKREKLKQKKLAKKAKMESQKEGSEEKSSSSASEAEEQEDDAEVPSFIMGKR
;
A
#
# COMPACT_ATOMS: atom_id res chain seq x y z
N MET A 1 40.07 35.34 -21.32
CA MET A 1 38.92 36.23 -21.02
C MET A 1 37.80 35.36 -20.46
N ALA A 2 37.77 35.18 -19.13
CA ALA A 2 36.76 34.38 -18.46
C ALA A 2 35.46 35.21 -18.34
N VAL A 3 34.35 34.65 -18.82
CA VAL A 3 33.03 35.29 -18.76
C VAL A 3 32.29 34.69 -17.56
N ASP A 4 32.25 35.43 -16.46
CA ASP A 4 31.47 35.09 -15.27
C ASP A 4 29.97 35.10 -15.59
N LYS A 5 29.36 33.91 -15.67
CA LYS A 5 27.89 33.77 -15.62
C LYS A 5 27.44 33.97 -14.17
N LYS A 6 26.98 35.17 -13.86
CA LYS A 6 26.14 35.45 -12.68
C LYS A 6 24.78 34.75 -12.88
N ASP A 7 24.58 33.64 -12.21
CA ASP A 7 23.25 33.02 -12.12
C ASP A 7 22.29 33.97 -11.41
N ALA A 8 21.29 34.42 -12.17
CA ALA A 8 20.19 35.22 -11.69
C ALA A 8 19.41 34.42 -10.63
N ARG A 9 19.53 34.86 -9.38
CA ARG A 9 18.69 34.40 -8.27
C ARG A 9 17.22 34.65 -8.64
N SER A 10 16.55 33.59 -9.04
CA SER A 10 15.17 33.58 -9.48
C SER A 10 14.21 34.09 -8.40
N GLY A 11 13.35 35.04 -8.78
CA GLY A 11 11.99 35.16 -8.26
C GLY A 11 11.83 35.88 -6.92
N LYS A 12 11.68 37.21 -7.00
CA LYS A 12 11.11 38.04 -5.94
C LYS A 12 9.68 37.55 -5.66
N ALA A 13 9.43 36.98 -4.48
CA ALA A 13 8.08 36.56 -4.08
C ALA A 13 7.16 37.80 -4.03
N THR A 14 6.14 37.82 -4.87
CA THR A 14 5.05 38.80 -4.80
C THR A 14 4.40 38.69 -3.41
N LYS A 15 4.18 39.83 -2.76
CA LYS A 15 3.60 39.93 -1.41
C LYS A 15 2.34 39.05 -1.35
N LYS A 16 2.36 38.01 -0.51
CA LYS A 16 1.13 37.29 -0.12
C LYS A 16 0.24 38.31 0.57
N GLU A 17 -0.88 38.64 -0.07
CA GLU A 17 -1.96 39.40 0.54
C GLU A 17 -2.29 38.77 1.90
N SER A 18 -2.22 39.59 2.95
CA SER A 18 -2.42 39.19 4.34
C SER A 18 -3.91 38.88 4.54
N GLN A 19 -4.28 37.64 4.25
CA GLN A 19 -5.62 37.15 4.49
C GLN A 19 -5.92 37.21 6.00
N PRO A 20 -7.13 37.62 6.40
CA PRO A 20 -7.52 37.60 7.79
C PRO A 20 -7.41 36.16 8.31
N LEU A 21 -6.84 36.00 9.51
CA LEU A 21 -6.73 34.71 10.21
C LEU A 21 -8.14 34.24 10.61
N ILE A 22 -8.86 33.62 9.67
CA ILE A 22 -10.14 32.99 9.93
C ILE A 22 -9.86 31.67 10.65
N ILE A 23 -10.10 31.66 11.96
CA ILE A 23 -10.06 30.43 12.77
C ILE A 23 -11.31 29.62 12.39
N ALA A 24 -11.09 28.51 11.68
CA ALA A 24 -12.18 27.63 11.27
C ALA A 24 -12.85 27.00 12.50
N LYS A 25 -14.17 27.17 12.61
CA LYS A 25 -15.00 26.61 13.68
C LYS A 25 -15.56 25.24 13.28
N THR A 26 -15.71 25.00 11.98
CA THR A 26 -16.22 23.74 11.42
C THR A 26 -15.17 23.04 10.54
N PRO A 27 -15.22 21.69 10.40
CA PRO A 27 -14.32 20.98 9.50
C PRO A 27 -14.51 21.39 8.02
N ALA A 28 -15.72 21.81 7.64
CA ALA A 28 -16.03 22.33 6.31
C ALA A 28 -15.28 23.64 6.02
N GLU A 29 -15.19 24.54 7.00
CA GLU A 29 -14.42 25.79 6.88
C GLU A 29 -12.92 25.53 6.71
N GLN A 30 -12.35 24.53 7.40
CA GLN A 30 -10.94 24.14 7.22
C GLN A 30 -10.67 23.66 5.79
N GLN A 31 -11.56 22.86 5.23
CA GLN A 31 -11.47 22.40 3.85
C GLN A 31 -11.62 23.55 2.86
N ARG A 32 -12.58 24.47 3.09
CA ARG A 32 -12.78 25.67 2.27
C ARG A 32 -11.52 26.54 2.22
N LEU A 33 -10.90 26.83 3.37
CA LEU A 33 -9.65 27.60 3.44
C LEU A 33 -8.48 26.90 2.75
N LYS A 34 -8.39 25.56 2.87
CA LYS A 34 -7.36 24.76 2.18
C LYS A 34 -7.57 24.75 0.67
N LEU A 35 -8.82 24.63 0.21
CA LEU A 35 -9.19 24.71 -1.21
C LEU A 35 -8.89 26.10 -1.77
N GLU A 36 -9.31 27.16 -1.08
CA GLU A 36 -9.03 28.54 -1.50
C GLU A 36 -7.53 28.79 -1.65
N ARG A 37 -6.71 28.25 -0.73
CA ARG A 37 -5.25 28.32 -0.81
C ARG A 37 -4.68 27.59 -2.04
N LEU A 38 -5.27 26.46 -2.43
CA LEU A 38 -4.84 25.68 -3.60
C LEU A 38 -5.31 26.35 -4.90
N MET A 39 -6.54 26.86 -4.95
CA MET A 39 -7.12 27.52 -6.13
C MET A 39 -6.47 28.87 -6.46
N ARG A 40 -5.74 29.48 -5.52
CA ARG A 40 -4.91 30.68 -5.82
C ARG A 40 -3.84 30.42 -6.87
N ASN A 41 -3.40 29.18 -7.06
CA ASN A 41 -2.44 28.80 -8.11
C ASN A 41 -2.83 27.45 -8.71
N PRO A 42 -3.76 27.41 -9.70
CA PRO A 42 -4.26 26.15 -10.25
C PRO A 42 -3.19 25.38 -11.05
N ASP A 43 -2.18 26.06 -11.59
CA ASP A 43 -1.11 25.42 -12.39
C ASP A 43 -0.10 24.65 -11.55
N LYS A 44 -0.06 24.86 -10.23
CA LYS A 44 0.85 24.17 -9.32
C LYS A 44 0.23 22.86 -8.85
N SER A 45 0.79 21.73 -9.27
CA SER A 45 0.35 20.41 -8.83
C SER A 45 0.34 20.29 -7.30
N ALA A 46 -0.72 19.68 -6.76
CA ALA A 46 -0.84 19.48 -5.33
C ALA A 46 0.27 18.54 -4.83
N PRO A 47 1.03 18.90 -3.77
CA PRO A 47 2.02 18.01 -3.18
C PRO A 47 1.30 16.89 -2.42
N ILE A 48 1.25 15.70 -3.01
CA ILE A 48 0.79 14.49 -2.33
C ILE A 48 1.97 13.97 -1.50
N PRO A 49 1.85 13.90 -0.16
CA PRO A 49 2.92 13.34 0.65
C PRO A 49 3.06 11.86 0.35
N GLU A 50 4.24 11.45 -0.08
CA GLU A 50 4.62 10.04 -0.13
C GLU A 50 4.78 9.49 1.30
N LYS A 51 4.75 8.16 1.43
CA LYS A 51 4.90 7.50 2.72
C LYS A 51 6.15 8.05 3.44
N PRO A 52 6.05 8.48 4.71
CA PRO A 52 7.18 9.05 5.42
C PRO A 52 8.29 8.01 5.50
N LYS A 53 9.47 8.33 4.97
CA LYS A 53 10.62 7.45 5.03
C LYS A 53 11.00 7.20 6.49
N GLU A 54 11.11 5.93 6.88
CA GLU A 54 11.59 5.57 8.19
C GLU A 54 13.04 6.05 8.37
N TRP A 55 13.32 6.73 9.47
CA TRP A 55 14.67 7.21 9.75
C TRP A 55 15.58 6.00 10.00
N ASN A 56 16.63 5.88 9.18
CA ASN A 56 17.64 4.82 9.28
C ASN A 56 19.00 5.48 9.55
N PRO A 57 19.81 5.02 10.52
CA PRO A 57 21.18 5.47 10.70
C PRO A 57 21.95 5.39 9.38
N ARG A 58 22.77 6.41 9.13
CA ARG A 58 23.65 6.41 7.96
C ARG A 58 24.69 5.30 8.15
N GLY A 59 24.90 4.50 7.10
CA GLY A 59 25.98 3.52 7.07
C GLY A 59 27.34 4.21 7.30
N PRO A 60 28.30 3.51 7.91
CA PRO A 60 29.66 4.04 8.05
C PRO A 60 30.24 4.31 6.64
N PRO A 61 30.96 5.43 6.45
CA PRO A 61 31.72 5.67 5.23
C PRO A 61 32.70 4.52 4.99
N GLU A 62 32.81 4.07 3.74
CA GLU A 62 33.55 2.85 3.42
C GLU A 62 35.06 3.06 3.44
N PHE A 63 35.55 4.21 2.98
CA PHE A 63 36.95 4.63 3.18
C PHE A 63 37.04 5.95 3.96
N VAL A 64 37.77 5.93 5.06
CA VAL A 64 38.23 7.14 5.74
C VAL A 64 39.60 7.49 5.17
N ARG A 65 39.69 8.65 4.50
CA ARG A 65 40.94 9.09 3.84
C ARG A 65 41.89 9.80 4.80
N ASP A 66 41.35 10.42 5.84
CA ASP A 66 42.08 11.31 6.74
C ASP A 66 42.63 10.57 7.98
N VAL A 67 43.03 9.30 7.81
CA VAL A 67 43.57 8.48 8.90
C VAL A 67 45.02 8.88 9.15
N MET A 68 45.25 9.50 10.31
CA MET A 68 46.60 9.79 10.80
C MET A 68 47.27 8.49 11.32
N GLY A 69 48.60 8.42 11.25
CA GLY A 69 49.35 7.22 11.63
C GLY A 69 49.08 6.73 13.06
N SER A 70 49.14 5.42 13.28
CA SER A 70 48.74 4.79 14.56
C SER A 70 49.56 5.20 15.78
N SER A 71 50.79 5.69 15.58
CA SER A 71 51.67 6.22 16.62
C SER A 71 51.67 7.74 16.72
N ALA A 72 50.87 8.44 15.92
CA ALA A 72 50.78 9.89 15.96
C ALA A 72 50.06 10.36 17.24
N GLY A 73 50.50 11.50 17.80
CA GLY A 73 49.89 12.08 18.99
C GLY A 73 48.47 12.61 18.75
N ALA A 74 47.73 12.89 19.84
CA ALA A 74 46.39 13.44 19.75
C ALA A 74 46.41 14.86 19.18
N GLY A 75 45.81 15.05 17.99
CA GLY A 75 45.63 16.36 17.38
C GLY A 75 44.46 17.13 17.98
N SER A 76 44.40 18.44 17.75
CA SER A 76 43.32 19.32 18.25
C SER A 76 41.93 18.96 17.69
N GLY A 77 41.87 18.35 16.50
CA GLY A 77 40.64 17.90 15.86
C GLY A 77 40.10 16.56 16.36
N GLU A 78 40.93 15.74 17.03
CA GLU A 78 40.59 14.37 17.42
C GLU A 78 39.41 14.34 18.41
N PHE A 79 39.33 15.34 19.29
CA PHE A 79 38.19 15.49 20.21
C PHE A 79 36.86 15.64 19.49
N HIS A 80 36.81 16.40 18.39
CA HIS A 80 35.58 16.59 17.62
C HIS A 80 35.25 15.36 16.79
N VAL A 81 36.25 14.66 16.24
CA VAL A 81 36.07 13.37 15.56
C VAL A 81 35.41 12.38 16.52
N TYR A 82 35.92 12.24 17.74
CA TYR A 82 35.34 11.40 18.78
C TYR A 82 33.91 11.81 19.16
N ARG A 83 33.65 13.11 19.37
CA ARG A 83 32.30 13.63 19.69
C ARG A 83 31.28 13.26 18.62
N HIS A 84 31.63 13.40 17.34
CA HIS A 84 30.75 13.04 16.22
C HIS A 84 30.56 11.52 16.11
N LEU A 85 31.62 10.74 16.30
CA LEU A 85 31.56 9.28 16.28
C LEU A 85 30.69 8.73 17.40
N ARG A 86 30.87 9.22 18.65
CA ARG A 86 30.08 8.83 19.82
C ARG A 86 28.59 9.10 19.60
N ARG A 87 28.24 10.29 19.10
CA ARG A 87 26.84 10.66 18.83
C ARG A 87 26.21 9.81 17.73
N ARG A 88 26.96 9.52 16.66
CA ARG A 88 26.51 8.63 15.57
C ARG A 88 26.30 7.21 16.07
N GLU A 89 27.18 6.73 16.93
CA GLU A 89 27.12 5.37 17.47
C GLU A 89 25.96 5.19 18.46
N TYR A 90 25.71 6.14 19.37
CA TYR A 90 24.53 6.11 20.23
C TYR A 90 23.23 6.14 19.42
N GLN A 91 23.14 7.00 18.41
CA GLN A 91 21.98 7.02 17.50
C GLN A 91 21.74 5.66 16.81
N ARG A 92 22.83 4.97 16.42
CA ARG A 92 22.75 3.64 15.82
C ARG A 92 22.33 2.58 16.85
N GLN A 93 22.85 2.65 18.08
CA GLN A 93 22.49 1.74 19.18
C GLN A 93 21.03 1.92 19.58
N ASP A 94 20.57 3.16 19.83
CA ASP A 94 19.18 3.48 20.14
C ASP A 94 18.22 3.00 19.04
N PHE A 95 18.62 3.10 17.77
CA PHE A 95 17.84 2.59 16.65
C PHE A 95 17.71 1.07 16.69
N LEU A 96 18.81 0.36 16.92
CA LEU A 96 18.81 -1.09 17.01
C LEU A 96 18.05 -1.59 18.23
N GLU A 97 18.15 -0.90 19.36
CA GLU A 97 17.41 -1.20 20.58
C GLU A 97 15.91 -1.02 20.35
N ARG A 98 15.47 0.14 19.82
CA ARG A 98 14.05 0.37 19.48
C ARG A 98 13.51 -0.62 18.46
N ILE A 99 14.31 -1.00 17.47
CA ILE A 99 13.94 -2.06 16.52
C ILE A 99 13.79 -3.38 17.27
N SER A 100 14.80 -3.77 18.04
CA SER A 100 14.81 -5.02 18.82
C SER A 100 13.60 -5.09 19.75
N GLU A 101 13.32 -4.04 20.53
CA GLU A 101 12.15 -3.94 21.41
C GLU A 101 10.84 -4.12 20.63
N LYS A 102 10.71 -3.44 19.48
CA LYS A 102 9.54 -3.57 18.60
C LYS A 102 9.36 -4.99 18.04
N TRP A 103 10.45 -5.73 17.86
CA TRP A 103 10.40 -7.15 17.47
C TRP A 103 10.26 -8.11 18.66
N ASN A 104 10.70 -7.70 19.85
CA ASN A 104 10.70 -8.50 21.08
C ASN A 104 9.36 -8.47 21.82
N VAL A 105 8.34 -7.80 21.27
CA VAL A 105 6.95 -7.86 21.74
C VAL A 105 6.23 -9.16 21.33
N GLY A 106 6.94 -10.13 20.74
CA GLY A 106 6.49 -11.52 20.59
C GLY A 106 6.76 -12.33 21.87
N PRO A 107 5.92 -13.34 22.21
CA PRO A 107 5.97 -13.99 23.52
C PRO A 107 7.33 -14.63 23.81
N PRO A 108 7.86 -14.51 25.05
CA PRO A 108 9.15 -15.06 25.41
C PRO A 108 9.03 -16.60 25.52
N VAL A 109 9.58 -17.32 24.55
CA VAL A 109 9.88 -18.74 24.74
C VAL A 109 11.15 -18.85 25.56
N ILE A 110 10.97 -19.23 26.82
CA ILE A 110 12.03 -19.54 27.77
C ILE A 110 12.85 -20.71 27.18
N CYS A 111 14.09 -20.44 26.76
CA CYS A 111 15.07 -21.47 26.42
C CYS A 111 16.22 -21.39 27.42
N SER A 112 16.13 -22.21 28.45
CA SER A 112 17.23 -22.61 29.32
C SER A 112 18.32 -23.33 28.50
N GLY A 113 19.60 -23.09 28.83
CA GLY A 113 20.70 -23.99 28.44
C GLY A 113 21.86 -23.36 27.65
N LEU A 114 22.88 -22.95 28.42
CA LEU A 114 24.34 -22.87 28.23
C LEU A 114 25.01 -22.73 26.83
N HIS A 115 26.17 -22.00 26.86
CA HIS A 115 27.33 -22.00 25.95
C HIS A 115 27.47 -20.90 24.87
N GLY A 116 27.65 -19.65 25.31
CA GLY A 116 28.94 -18.93 25.27
C GLY A 116 29.64 -18.50 23.97
N ARG A 117 29.38 -19.08 22.79
CA ARG A 117 30.09 -18.64 21.54
C ARG A 117 29.31 -18.81 20.23
N ILE A 118 28.05 -19.25 20.30
CA ILE A 118 27.14 -19.49 19.14
C ILE A 118 26.15 -18.31 18.93
N TRP A 119 26.27 -17.25 19.74
CA TRP A 119 25.20 -16.26 19.92
C TRP A 119 24.93 -15.36 18.71
N VAL A 120 25.95 -14.93 17.96
CA VAL A 120 25.76 -14.07 16.77
C VAL A 120 25.02 -14.82 15.65
N CYS A 121 25.32 -16.10 15.46
CA CYS A 121 24.64 -16.93 14.46
C CYS A 121 23.18 -17.25 14.86
N ARG A 122 22.91 -17.37 16.16
CA ARG A 122 21.56 -17.64 16.69
C ARG A 122 20.67 -16.39 16.70
N GLN A 123 21.24 -15.19 16.88
CA GLN A 123 20.52 -13.92 16.85
C GLN A 123 20.08 -13.53 15.43
N GLN A 124 20.97 -13.69 14.44
CA GLN A 124 20.61 -13.52 13.02
C GLN A 124 19.56 -14.54 12.56
N ARG A 125 19.65 -15.78 13.06
CA ARG A 125 18.67 -16.85 12.80
C ARG A 125 17.33 -16.62 13.48
N TRP A 126 17.29 -16.02 14.67
CA TRP A 126 16.04 -15.68 15.35
C TRP A 126 15.32 -14.50 14.70
N ILE A 127 16.05 -13.43 14.31
CA ILE A 127 15.48 -12.32 13.55
C ILE A 127 14.96 -12.80 12.18
N CYS A 128 15.72 -13.64 11.46
CA CYS A 128 15.22 -14.28 10.24
C CYS A 128 14.00 -15.17 10.52
N SER A 129 13.98 -15.91 11.63
CA SER A 129 12.86 -16.80 11.96
C SER A 129 11.61 -16.04 12.38
N ALA A 130 11.73 -14.94 13.13
CA ALA A 130 10.61 -14.10 13.55
C ALA A 130 10.04 -13.29 12.37
N LEU A 131 10.92 -12.70 11.55
CA LEU A 131 10.52 -12.04 10.31
C LEU A 131 9.89 -13.03 9.32
N SER A 132 10.46 -14.23 9.19
CA SER A 132 9.88 -15.32 8.40
C SER A 132 8.55 -15.80 8.99
N SER A 133 8.41 -15.84 10.32
CA SER A 133 7.14 -16.24 10.95
C SER A 133 6.04 -15.21 10.66
N GLN A 134 6.35 -13.92 10.75
CA GLN A 134 5.41 -12.85 10.39
C GLN A 134 5.05 -12.90 8.89
N GLN A 135 6.05 -13.09 8.01
CA GLN A 135 5.83 -13.25 6.57
C GLN A 135 4.93 -14.45 6.25
N THR A 136 5.14 -15.60 6.91
CA THR A 136 4.28 -16.78 6.69
C THR A 136 2.85 -16.55 7.16
N LEU A 137 2.61 -15.73 8.19
CA LEU A 137 1.26 -15.39 8.65
C LEU A 137 0.55 -14.47 7.66
N ASP A 138 1.25 -13.46 7.15
CA ASP A 138 0.74 -12.54 6.13
C ASP A 138 0.45 -13.30 4.82
N GLU A 139 1.33 -14.21 4.41
CA GLU A 139 1.14 -15.09 3.25
C GLU A 139 -0.09 -15.98 3.41
N LYS A 140 -0.24 -16.67 4.55
CA LYS A 140 -1.42 -17.50 4.85
C LYS A 140 -2.71 -16.70 4.83
N TYR A 141 -2.69 -15.46 5.33
CA TYR A 141 -3.85 -14.58 5.27
C TYR A 141 -4.23 -14.24 3.82
N ILE A 142 -3.25 -13.86 3.00
CA ILE A 142 -3.45 -13.53 1.59
C ILE A 142 -3.99 -14.74 0.81
N GLU A 143 -3.42 -15.92 1.03
CA GLU A 143 -3.88 -17.16 0.41
C GLU A 143 -5.33 -17.45 0.78
N LYS A 144 -5.69 -17.35 2.06
CA LYS A 144 -7.06 -17.55 2.52
C LYS A 144 -8.06 -16.57 1.89
N VAL A 145 -7.68 -15.30 1.73
CA VAL A 145 -8.52 -14.31 1.03
C VAL A 145 -8.69 -14.67 -0.45
N LYS A 146 -7.62 -15.08 -1.13
CA LYS A 146 -7.66 -15.53 -2.52
C LYS A 146 -8.50 -16.79 -2.70
N GLU A 147 -8.42 -17.74 -1.78
CA GLU A 147 -9.24 -18.94 -1.78
C GLU A 147 -10.72 -18.61 -1.61
N ASN A 148 -11.07 -17.68 -0.71
CA ASN A 148 -12.44 -17.21 -0.56
C ASN A 148 -12.97 -16.55 -1.85
N GLN A 149 -12.14 -15.75 -2.53
CA GLN A 149 -12.47 -15.15 -3.82
C GLN A 149 -12.68 -16.22 -4.91
N LYS A 150 -11.74 -17.15 -5.06
CA LYS A 150 -11.84 -18.27 -6.01
C LYS A 150 -13.05 -19.16 -5.73
N ALA A 151 -13.33 -19.47 -4.47
CA ALA A 151 -14.49 -20.25 -4.09
C ALA A 151 -15.80 -19.52 -4.46
N ALA A 152 -15.87 -18.20 -4.26
CA ALA A 152 -17.00 -17.39 -4.70
C ALA A 152 -17.14 -17.38 -6.23
N GLU A 153 -16.03 -17.18 -6.96
CA GLU A 153 -15.98 -17.23 -8.42
C GLU A 153 -16.37 -18.59 -8.98
N GLU A 154 -15.92 -19.70 -8.40
CA GLU A 154 -16.33 -21.03 -8.84
C GLU A 154 -17.83 -21.24 -8.67
N ARG A 155 -18.43 -20.73 -7.59
CA ARG A 155 -19.87 -20.81 -7.37
C ARG A 155 -20.62 -19.99 -8.42
N THR A 156 -20.14 -18.80 -8.76
CA THR A 156 -20.75 -17.97 -9.82
C THR A 156 -20.54 -18.58 -11.20
N VAL A 157 -19.36 -19.10 -11.53
CA VAL A 157 -19.04 -19.80 -12.79
C VAL A 157 -19.89 -21.07 -12.95
N LYS A 158 -20.06 -21.87 -11.89
CA LYS A 158 -20.95 -23.05 -11.91
C LYS A 158 -22.40 -22.63 -12.20
N ARG A 159 -22.88 -21.55 -11.59
CA ARG A 159 -24.22 -20.98 -11.87
C ARG A 159 -24.32 -20.42 -13.29
N ARG A 160 -23.32 -19.69 -13.80
CA ARG A 160 -23.25 -19.15 -15.17
C ARG A 160 -23.26 -20.27 -16.22
N LYS A 161 -22.40 -21.28 -16.08
CA LYS A 161 -22.38 -22.46 -16.97
C LYS A 161 -23.72 -23.20 -16.99
N LYS A 162 -24.42 -23.29 -15.85
CA LYS A 162 -25.76 -23.88 -15.81
C LYS A 162 -26.78 -23.03 -16.59
N ARG A 163 -26.75 -21.70 -16.43
CA ARG A 163 -27.60 -20.76 -17.17
C ARG A 163 -27.31 -20.80 -18.67
N GLU A 164 -26.05 -20.84 -19.09
CA GLU A 164 -25.64 -20.94 -20.50
C GLU A 164 -26.09 -22.24 -21.16
N LYS A 165 -25.91 -23.39 -20.49
CA LYS A 165 -26.39 -24.69 -20.99
C LYS A 165 -27.92 -24.69 -21.16
N LEU A 166 -28.65 -24.07 -20.24
CA LEU A 166 -30.11 -23.89 -20.36
C LEU A 166 -30.46 -22.97 -21.54
N LYS A 167 -29.74 -21.85 -21.73
CA LYS A 167 -29.91 -20.95 -22.88
C LYS A 167 -29.67 -21.69 -24.21
N GLN A 168 -28.57 -22.43 -24.34
CA GLN A 168 -28.25 -23.22 -25.53
C GLN A 168 -29.32 -24.28 -25.84
N LYS A 169 -29.83 -24.98 -24.81
CA LYS A 169 -30.92 -25.96 -24.99
C LYS A 169 -32.22 -25.31 -25.45
N LYS A 170 -32.57 -24.13 -24.90
CA LYS A 170 -33.75 -23.37 -25.33
C LYS A 170 -33.62 -22.88 -26.77
N LEU A 171 -32.46 -22.33 -27.15
CA LEU A 171 -32.16 -21.90 -28.52
C LEU A 171 -32.23 -23.08 -29.51
N ALA A 172 -31.62 -24.23 -29.18
CA ALA A 172 -31.69 -25.43 -30.02
C ALA A 172 -33.11 -25.99 -30.14
N LYS A 173 -33.94 -25.92 -29.09
CA LYS A 173 -35.35 -26.33 -29.13
C LYS A 173 -36.18 -25.37 -29.98
N LYS A 174 -35.92 -24.05 -29.88
CA LYS A 174 -36.57 -23.02 -30.70
C LYS A 174 -36.23 -23.21 -32.18
N ALA A 175 -34.95 -23.41 -32.52
CA ALA A 175 -34.51 -23.70 -33.88
C ALA A 175 -35.14 -24.98 -34.46
N LYS A 176 -35.30 -26.05 -33.65
CA LYS A 176 -35.98 -27.28 -34.09
C LYS A 176 -37.48 -27.07 -34.33
N MET A 177 -38.14 -26.26 -33.51
CA MET A 177 -39.54 -25.90 -33.71
C MET A 177 -39.72 -25.00 -34.93
N GLU A 178 -38.77 -24.10 -35.21
CA GLU A 178 -38.76 -23.28 -36.42
C GLU A 178 -38.54 -24.13 -37.69
N SER A 179 -37.60 -25.08 -37.69
CA SER A 179 -37.40 -25.99 -38.83
C SER A 179 -38.58 -26.94 -39.09
N GLN A 180 -39.36 -27.28 -38.05
CA GLN A 180 -40.62 -28.03 -38.24
C GLN A 180 -41.77 -27.14 -38.72
N LYS A 181 -41.71 -25.84 -38.42
CA LYS A 181 -42.69 -24.84 -38.88
C LYS A 181 -42.47 -24.44 -40.35
N GLU A 182 -41.25 -24.51 -40.84
CA GLU A 182 -40.92 -24.32 -42.27
C GLU A 182 -41.22 -25.56 -43.15
N GLY A 183 -41.55 -26.71 -42.56
CA GLY A 183 -42.02 -27.90 -43.26
C GLY A 183 -43.55 -28.04 -43.34
N SER A 184 -44.30 -27.09 -42.78
CA SER A 184 -45.76 -27.06 -42.82
C SER A 184 -46.27 -25.64 -43.08
N GLU A 185 -46.08 -25.16 -44.31
CA GLU A 185 -47.01 -24.18 -44.86
C GLU A 185 -48.34 -24.89 -45.13
N GLU A 186 -49.22 -24.88 -44.13
CA GLU A 186 -50.58 -24.37 -44.26
C GLU A 186 -51.33 -24.50 -42.91
N LYS A 187 -51.77 -23.33 -42.43
CA LYS A 187 -52.96 -23.08 -41.58
C LYS A 187 -52.80 -22.89 -40.06
N SER A 188 -53.20 -21.67 -39.67
CA SER A 188 -53.72 -21.16 -38.38
C SER A 188 -52.75 -20.61 -37.31
N SER A 189 -52.69 -19.27 -37.31
CA SER A 189 -52.82 -18.31 -36.19
C SER A 189 -52.87 -18.81 -34.74
N SER A 190 -52.04 -18.23 -33.87
CA SER A 190 -52.48 -17.21 -32.90
C SER A 190 -51.33 -16.70 -32.02
N SER A 191 -51.50 -15.46 -31.57
CA SER A 191 -50.54 -14.58 -30.90
C SER A 191 -50.62 -14.72 -29.38
N ALA A 192 -49.48 -14.61 -28.68
CA ALA A 192 -49.27 -14.23 -27.27
C ALA A 192 -47.93 -14.83 -26.82
N SER A 193 -46.99 -14.16 -26.17
CA SER A 193 -46.93 -12.82 -25.59
C SER A 193 -45.45 -12.62 -25.26
N GLU A 194 -44.87 -11.51 -25.69
CA GLU A 194 -43.52 -11.08 -25.32
C GLU A 194 -43.47 -10.93 -23.78
N ALA A 195 -42.79 -11.86 -23.12
CA ALA A 195 -42.51 -11.78 -21.69
C ALA A 195 -41.12 -11.16 -21.54
N GLU A 196 -41.11 -9.84 -21.42
CA GLU A 196 -40.17 -9.00 -20.67
C GLU A 196 -38.82 -9.66 -20.38
N GLU A 197 -37.82 -9.33 -21.20
CA GLU A 197 -36.42 -9.41 -20.78
C GLU A 197 -36.16 -8.32 -19.74
N GLN A 198 -36.57 -8.56 -18.50
CA GLN A 198 -36.04 -7.79 -17.38
C GLN A 198 -34.65 -8.35 -17.05
N GLU A 199 -33.62 -7.70 -17.59
CA GLU A 199 -32.24 -7.82 -17.15
C GLU A 199 -32.10 -7.33 -15.70
N ASP A 200 -32.50 -8.14 -14.72
CA ASP A 200 -32.12 -7.93 -13.32
C ASP A 200 -30.74 -8.56 -13.07
N ASP A 201 -29.72 -7.98 -13.70
CA ASP A 201 -28.30 -8.25 -13.44
C ASP A 201 -27.75 -7.22 -12.44
N ALA A 202 -28.37 -7.10 -11.27
CA ALA A 202 -27.83 -6.40 -10.11
C ALA A 202 -28.63 -6.71 -8.83
N GLU A 203 -28.65 -7.97 -8.37
CA GLU A 203 -28.94 -8.21 -6.94
C GLU A 203 -27.75 -7.69 -6.12
N VAL A 204 -27.78 -6.39 -5.85
CA VAL A 204 -27.04 -5.74 -4.78
C VAL A 204 -27.35 -6.53 -3.50
N PRO A 205 -26.36 -7.14 -2.81
CA PRO A 205 -26.61 -7.79 -1.55
C PRO A 205 -27.18 -6.75 -0.58
N SER A 206 -28.50 -6.79 -0.34
CA SER A 206 -29.19 -5.87 0.54
C SER A 206 -28.85 -6.23 1.99
N PHE A 207 -27.64 -5.87 2.43
CA PHE A 207 -27.26 -5.90 3.83
C PHE A 207 -27.95 -4.74 4.54
N ILE A 208 -29.17 -4.97 4.99
CA ILE A 208 -29.91 -4.07 5.86
C ILE A 208 -29.27 -4.19 7.24
N MET A 209 -28.34 -3.28 7.53
CA MET A 209 -27.83 -3.09 8.88
C MET A 209 -28.96 -2.46 9.70
N GLY A 210 -29.46 -3.20 10.68
CA GLY A 210 -30.58 -2.77 11.54
C GLY A 210 -30.38 -1.35 12.05
N LYS A 211 -31.39 -0.51 11.79
CA LYS A 211 -31.54 0.81 12.39
C LYS A 211 -31.51 0.65 13.91
N ARG A 212 -30.60 1.37 14.57
CA ARG A 212 -30.73 1.74 15.98
C ARG A 212 -31.73 2.90 16.09
#